data_AF-K1QKT9-F1
#
_entry.id   AF-K1QKT9-F1
#
_cell.length_a   1.000
_cell.length_b   1.000
_cell.length_c   1.000
_cell.angle_alpha   90.00
_cell.angle_beta   90.00
_cell.angle_gamma   90.00
#
_symmetry.space_group_name_H-M   'P 1'
#
loop_
_entity.id
_entity.type
_entity.pdbx_description
1 polymer ?
#
loop_
_entity_poly.entity_id
_entity_poly.type
_entity_poly.pdbx_seq_one_letter_code
_entity_poly.pdbx_strand_id
1 'polypeptide(L)'
;MEKETLQKEYKKCLINAAPGLQAILIVQKATIFTEDNQTFLDHFTRMFGEKCWKWVVFVFTHIDELLEEKRDLEEQLKDADKRLKCWLSKCENRYVGIDNNLKGTENNKQIERLISVVNNLIETNNGEIYTNKEFQEVYQMLQKDARDKNLTRCETREGYFRKAKDAIAGIQKRLPNIE
;
A
#
# COMPACT_ATOMS: atom_id res chain seq x y z
N MET A 1 16.83 -1.27 -1.73
CA MET A 1 16.20 -0.19 -0.90
C MET A 1 16.70 -0.34 0.53
N GLU A 2 17.28 0.70 1.13
CA GLU A 2 17.83 0.61 2.49
C GLU A 2 16.72 0.48 3.54
N LYS A 3 16.91 -0.39 4.55
CA LYS A 3 15.97 -0.67 5.65
C LYS A 3 15.45 0.62 6.30
N GLU A 4 16.33 1.60 6.49
CA GLU A 4 16.03 2.90 7.10
C GLU A 4 15.04 3.73 6.27
N THR A 5 15.13 3.66 4.94
CA THR A 5 14.21 4.38 4.05
C THR A 5 12.81 3.80 4.16
N LEU A 6 12.68 2.47 4.21
CA LEU A 6 11.38 1.79 4.34
C LEU A 6 10.69 2.10 5.67
N GLN A 7 11.44 2.09 6.78
CA GLN A 7 10.92 2.47 8.09
C GLN A 7 10.43 3.93 8.13
N LYS A 8 11.15 4.84 7.48
CA LYS A 8 10.74 6.25 7.38
C LYS A 8 9.43 6.40 6.59
N GLU A 9 9.29 5.71 5.46
CA GLU A 9 8.05 5.74 4.68
C GLU A 9 6.89 5.09 5.43
N TYR A 10 7.13 4.04 6.22
CA TYR A 10 6.12 3.46 7.09
C TYR A 10 5.63 4.41 8.18
N LYS A 11 6.55 5.11 8.86
CA LYS A 11 6.16 6.14 9.84
C LYS A 11 5.31 7.23 9.19
N LYS A 12 5.61 7.65 7.95
CA LYS A 12 4.75 8.57 7.21
C LYS A 12 3.39 7.96 6.90
N CYS A 13 3.35 6.69 6.51
CA CYS A 13 2.11 5.94 6.26
C CYS A 13 1.21 5.90 7.50
N LEU A 14 1.75 5.53 8.68
CA LEU A 14 1.01 5.49 9.94
C LEU A 14 0.28 6.81 10.22
N ILE A 15 0.96 7.94 9.96
CA ILE A 15 0.42 9.26 10.26
C ILE A 15 -0.57 9.72 9.19
N ASN A 16 -0.27 9.51 7.91
CA ASN A 16 -1.12 9.97 6.82
C ASN A 16 -2.38 9.13 6.64
N ALA A 17 -2.33 7.86 7.02
CA ALA A 17 -3.42 6.90 6.81
C ALA A 17 -4.13 6.50 8.12
N ALA A 18 -3.82 7.10 9.28
CA ALA A 18 -4.58 6.83 10.49
C ALA A 18 -6.09 7.09 10.28
N PRO A 19 -7.00 6.19 10.70
CA PRO A 19 -6.78 5.06 11.61
C PRO A 19 -6.30 3.74 10.97
N GLY A 20 -6.15 3.67 9.65
CA GLY A 20 -5.78 2.45 8.94
C GLY A 20 -5.95 2.53 7.42
N LEU A 21 -5.67 1.43 6.71
CA LEU A 21 -5.65 1.35 5.25
C LEU A 21 -6.83 0.52 4.71
N GLN A 22 -7.51 1.01 3.68
CA GLN A 22 -8.56 0.25 2.98
C GLN A 22 -7.99 -0.79 2.02
N ALA A 23 -6.82 -0.50 1.45
CA ALA A 23 -6.08 -1.39 0.57
C ALA A 23 -4.60 -1.02 0.59
N ILE A 24 -3.74 -2.00 0.32
CA ILE A 24 -2.30 -1.85 0.17
C ILE A 24 -1.92 -2.37 -1.22
N LEU A 25 -1.35 -1.50 -2.05
CA LEU A 25 -0.92 -1.86 -3.40
C LEU A 25 0.59 -2.13 -3.41
N ILE A 26 1.00 -3.32 -3.83
CA ILE A 26 2.41 -3.66 -4.03
C ILE A 26 2.69 -3.66 -5.53
N VAL A 27 3.46 -2.67 -5.99
CA VAL A 27 3.78 -2.50 -7.41
C VAL A 27 5.06 -3.25 -7.75
N GLN A 28 5.00 -4.12 -8.76
CA GLN A 28 6.10 -4.97 -9.20
C GLN A 28 6.14 -5.02 -10.73
N LYS A 29 7.31 -5.20 -11.35
CA LYS A 29 7.40 -5.48 -12.79
C LYS A 29 6.96 -6.92 -13.08
N ALA A 30 6.13 -7.16 -14.10
CA ALA A 30 5.58 -8.49 -14.38
C ALA A 30 6.63 -9.56 -14.72
N THR A 31 7.75 -9.16 -15.32
CA THR A 31 8.79 -10.06 -15.83
C THR A 31 9.89 -10.42 -14.83
N ILE A 32 10.05 -9.64 -13.75
CA ILE A 32 11.23 -9.73 -12.88
C ILE A 32 10.80 -9.86 -11.43
N PHE A 33 11.39 -10.83 -10.72
CA PHE A 33 11.35 -10.91 -9.26
C PHE A 33 12.77 -11.13 -8.71
N THR A 34 13.32 -10.10 -8.05
CA THR A 34 14.70 -10.10 -7.57
C THR A 34 14.80 -10.42 -6.07
N GLU A 35 16.02 -10.63 -5.58
CA GLU A 35 16.29 -10.74 -4.15
C GLU A 35 15.92 -9.47 -3.38
N ASP A 36 16.03 -8.29 -4.00
CA ASP A 36 15.57 -7.04 -3.44
C ASP A 36 14.04 -7.03 -3.25
N ASN A 37 13.30 -7.62 -4.21
CA ASN A 37 11.85 -7.75 -4.09
C ASN A 37 11.49 -8.69 -2.93
N GLN A 38 12.17 -9.82 -2.81
CA GLN A 38 12.00 -10.74 -1.67
C GLN A 38 12.28 -10.03 -0.34
N THR A 39 13.42 -9.36 -0.24
CA THR A 39 13.85 -8.65 0.98
C THR A 39 12.87 -7.54 1.36
N PHE A 40 12.33 -6.82 0.37
CA PHE A 40 11.29 -5.82 0.59
C PHE A 40 10.02 -6.46 1.17
N LEU A 41 9.54 -7.58 0.62
CA LEU A 41 8.31 -8.25 1.09
C LEU A 41 8.47 -8.84 2.50
N ASP A 42 9.66 -9.35 2.82
CA ASP A 42 10.00 -9.80 4.18
C ASP A 42 9.95 -8.64 5.18
N HIS A 43 10.56 -7.50 4.85
CA HIS A 43 10.52 -6.31 5.71
C HIS A 43 9.11 -5.71 5.82
N PHE A 44 8.39 -5.61 4.70
CA PHE A 44 7.01 -5.16 4.67
C PHE A 44 6.14 -6.00 5.62
N THR A 45 6.27 -7.33 5.56
CA THR A 45 5.52 -8.25 6.42
C THR A 45 5.90 -8.10 7.90
N ARG A 46 7.18 -7.85 8.21
CA ARG A 46 7.60 -7.58 9.61
C ARG A 46 7.00 -6.29 10.16
N MET A 47 6.86 -5.27 9.31
CA MET A 47 6.38 -3.95 9.72
C MET A 47 4.85 -3.91 9.84
N PHE A 48 4.14 -4.39 8.82
CA PHE A 48 2.67 -4.41 8.81
C PHE A 48 2.08 -5.67 9.49
N GLY A 49 2.88 -6.67 9.78
CA GLY A 49 2.44 -7.95 10.32
C GLY A 49 1.73 -8.84 9.28
N GLU A 50 1.70 -10.14 9.54
CA GLU A 50 1.16 -11.15 8.60
C GLU A 50 -0.32 -10.92 8.22
N LYS A 51 -1.11 -10.27 9.09
CA LYS A 51 -2.52 -10.00 8.80
C LYS A 51 -2.74 -9.00 7.66
N CYS A 52 -1.75 -8.16 7.35
CA CYS A 52 -1.89 -7.11 6.33
C CYS A 52 -2.17 -7.68 4.93
N TRP A 53 -1.74 -8.91 4.64
CA TRP A 53 -1.90 -9.57 3.35
C TRP A 53 -3.37 -9.74 2.93
N LYS A 54 -4.31 -9.71 3.89
CA LYS A 54 -5.75 -9.65 3.62
C LYS A 54 -6.21 -8.37 2.92
N TRP A 55 -5.43 -7.29 3.01
CA TRP A 55 -5.69 -5.99 2.38
C TRP A 55 -4.74 -5.69 1.22
N VAL A 56 -3.92 -6.66 0.79
CA VAL A 56 -2.92 -6.47 -0.26
C VAL A 56 -3.48 -6.85 -1.64
N VAL A 57 -3.14 -6.06 -2.65
CA VAL A 57 -3.25 -6.37 -4.08
C VAL A 57 -1.89 -6.16 -4.74
N PHE A 58 -1.43 -7.15 -5.51
CA PHE A 58 -0.26 -6.96 -6.37
C PHE A 58 -0.63 -6.23 -7.65
N VAL A 59 0.15 -5.21 -8.00
CA VAL A 59 0.01 -4.46 -9.24
C VAL A 59 1.22 -4.75 -10.11
N PHE A 60 1.03 -5.58 -11.13
CA PHE A 60 2.07 -5.90 -12.10
C PHE A 60 2.11 -4.84 -13.19
N THR A 61 3.26 -4.23 -13.38
CA THR A 61 3.53 -3.22 -14.42
C THR A 61 4.31 -3.82 -15.58
N HIS A 62 4.40 -3.08 -16.68
CA HIS A 62 5.10 -3.49 -17.90
C HIS A 62 4.50 -4.77 -18.50
N ILE A 63 3.16 -4.88 -18.47
CA ILE A 63 2.46 -6.02 -19.06
C ILE A 63 2.51 -5.99 -20.59
N ASP A 64 2.82 -4.84 -21.18
CA ASP A 64 3.11 -4.67 -22.61
C ASP A 64 4.31 -5.49 -23.07
N GLU A 65 5.35 -5.62 -22.23
CA GLU A 65 6.51 -6.48 -22.52
C GLU A 65 6.11 -7.97 -22.65
N LEU A 66 5.05 -8.42 -21.96
CA LEU A 66 4.57 -9.80 -22.07
C LEU A 66 3.85 -10.06 -23.40
N LEU A 67 3.22 -9.03 -23.97
CA LEU A 67 2.51 -9.13 -25.25
C LEU A 67 3.47 -9.39 -26.40
N GLU A 68 4.70 -8.86 -26.33
CA GLU A 68 5.76 -9.13 -27.32
C GLU A 68 6.12 -10.62 -27.35
N GLU A 69 6.04 -11.29 -26.21
CA GLU A 69 6.26 -12.74 -26.05
C GLU A 69 4.99 -13.58 -26.30
N LYS A 70 3.88 -12.94 -26.70
CA LYS A 70 2.55 -13.55 -26.84
C LYS A 70 2.06 -14.26 -25.57
N ARG A 71 2.45 -13.76 -24.39
CA ARG A 71 2.01 -14.26 -23.10
C ARG A 71 1.07 -13.28 -22.45
N ASP A 72 0.09 -13.79 -21.72
CA ASP A 72 -0.66 -12.96 -20.78
C ASP A 72 -0.04 -13.00 -19.37
N LEU A 73 -0.55 -12.14 -18.49
CA LEU A 73 -0.05 -12.05 -17.12
C LEU A 73 -0.26 -13.36 -16.34
N GLU A 74 -1.35 -14.08 -16.58
CA GLU A 74 -1.64 -15.32 -15.86
C GLU A 74 -0.65 -16.42 -16.25
N GLU A 75 -0.35 -16.54 -17.53
CA GLU A 75 0.69 -17.44 -18.06
C GLU A 75 2.07 -17.09 -17.50
N GLN A 76 2.41 -15.80 -17.45
CA GLN A 76 3.67 -15.36 -16.86
C GLN A 76 3.77 -15.75 -15.37
N LEU A 77 2.68 -15.59 -14.61
CA LEU A 77 2.66 -15.94 -13.19
C LEU A 77 2.68 -17.46 -12.93
N LYS A 78 2.18 -18.28 -13.87
CA LYS A 78 2.30 -19.75 -13.82
C LYS A 78 3.75 -20.20 -13.84
N ASP A 79 4.64 -19.48 -14.53
CA ASP A 79 6.08 -19.80 -14.61
C ASP A 79 6.95 -18.98 -13.67
N ALA A 80 6.37 -18.02 -12.95
CA ALA A 80 7.12 -17.14 -12.06
C ALA A 80 7.87 -17.87 -10.93
N ASP A 81 8.83 -17.15 -10.32
CA ASP A 81 9.60 -17.60 -9.17
C ASP A 81 8.66 -18.12 -8.05
N LYS A 82 9.02 -19.27 -7.46
CA LYS A 82 8.25 -19.90 -6.38
C LYS A 82 8.06 -18.97 -5.17
N ARG A 83 9.02 -18.07 -4.91
CA ARG A 83 8.95 -17.05 -3.87
C ARG A 83 7.81 -16.07 -4.14
N LEU A 84 7.70 -15.55 -5.37
CA LEU A 84 6.60 -14.65 -5.75
C LEU A 84 5.24 -15.36 -5.60
N LYS A 85 5.14 -16.61 -6.05
CA LYS A 85 3.91 -17.42 -5.89
C LYS A 85 3.51 -17.61 -4.42
N CYS A 86 4.49 -17.77 -3.52
CA CYS A 86 4.25 -17.83 -2.08
C CYS A 86 3.65 -16.52 -1.54
N TRP A 87 4.10 -15.36 -2.02
CA TRP A 87 3.52 -14.07 -1.63
C TRP A 87 2.13 -13.85 -2.22
N LEU A 88 1.91 -14.23 -3.48
CA LEU A 88 0.60 -14.15 -4.11
C LEU A 88 -0.44 -15.02 -3.39
N SER A 89 -0.05 -16.20 -2.89
CA SER A 89 -0.98 -17.04 -2.13
C SER A 89 -1.39 -16.42 -0.79
N LYS A 90 -0.50 -15.64 -0.13
CA LYS A 90 -0.84 -14.90 1.11
C LYS A 90 -1.92 -13.83 0.88
N CYS A 91 -2.00 -13.25 -0.32
CA CYS A 91 -3.06 -12.32 -0.70
C CYS A 91 -4.13 -12.97 -1.59
N GLU A 92 -4.36 -14.28 -1.46
CA GLU A 92 -5.40 -15.03 -2.19
C GLU A 92 -5.37 -14.82 -3.71
N ASN A 93 -4.17 -14.67 -4.27
CA ASN A 93 -3.93 -14.39 -5.69
C ASN A 93 -4.63 -13.12 -6.20
N ARG A 94 -4.82 -12.11 -5.35
CA ARG A 94 -5.27 -10.78 -5.76
C ARG A 94 -4.16 -10.03 -6.49
N TYR A 95 -4.26 -9.92 -7.80
CA TYR A 95 -3.37 -9.11 -8.61
C TYR A 95 -4.08 -8.46 -9.80
N VAL A 96 -3.45 -7.41 -10.34
CA VAL A 96 -3.88 -6.74 -11.58
C VAL A 96 -2.68 -6.33 -12.42
N GLY A 97 -2.83 -6.44 -13.74
CA GLY A 97 -1.85 -5.94 -14.70
C GLY A 97 -2.15 -4.52 -15.15
N ILE A 98 -1.15 -3.65 -15.16
CA ILE A 98 -1.21 -2.27 -15.63
C ILE A 98 -0.13 -2.03 -16.67
N ASP A 99 -0.52 -1.38 -17.76
CA ASP A 99 0.39 -0.86 -18.78
C ASP A 99 0.40 0.66 -18.65
N ASN A 100 1.53 1.19 -18.17
CA ASN A 100 1.66 2.63 -17.91
C ASN A 100 1.83 3.46 -19.21
N ASN A 101 1.94 2.81 -20.37
CA ASN A 101 2.07 3.45 -21.68
C ASN A 101 0.71 3.70 -22.34
N LEU A 102 -0.37 3.05 -21.87
CA LEU A 102 -1.71 3.26 -22.41
C LEU A 102 -2.22 4.67 -22.12
N LYS A 103 -3.04 5.19 -23.04
CA LYS A 103 -3.66 6.52 -22.96
C LYS A 103 -5.13 6.43 -23.33
N GLY A 104 -5.88 7.47 -22.96
CA GLY A 104 -7.28 7.60 -23.34
C GLY A 104 -8.16 6.47 -22.78
N THR A 105 -9.07 5.97 -23.61
CA THR A 105 -10.11 5.02 -23.23
C THR A 105 -9.55 3.69 -22.70
N GLU A 106 -8.46 3.21 -23.27
CA GLU A 106 -7.79 1.97 -22.88
C GLU A 106 -7.20 2.06 -21.47
N ASN A 107 -6.57 3.20 -21.13
CA ASN A 107 -6.10 3.46 -19.78
C ASN A 107 -7.26 3.59 -18.78
N ASN A 108 -8.36 4.24 -19.17
CA ASN A 108 -9.54 4.34 -18.30
C ASN A 108 -10.10 2.95 -17.95
N LYS A 109 -10.16 2.02 -18.91
CA LYS A 109 -10.57 0.63 -18.66
C LYS A 109 -9.63 -0.09 -17.69
N GLN A 110 -8.32 0.17 -17.74
CA GLN A 110 -7.37 -0.39 -16.78
C GLN A 110 -7.57 0.17 -15.36
N ILE A 111 -7.80 1.48 -15.25
CA ILE A 111 -8.07 2.13 -13.97
C ILE A 111 -9.39 1.59 -13.37
N GLU A 112 -10.45 1.47 -14.19
CA GLU A 112 -11.72 0.88 -13.77
C GLU A 112 -11.54 -0.56 -13.26
N ARG A 113 -10.69 -1.36 -13.92
CA ARG A 113 -10.36 -2.72 -13.46
C ARG A 113 -9.63 -2.70 -12.12
N LEU A 114 -8.62 -1.84 -11.94
CA LEU A 114 -7.92 -1.70 -10.65
C LEU A 114 -8.91 -1.30 -9.54
N ILE A 115 -9.77 -0.31 -9.79
CA ILE A 115 -10.77 0.14 -8.82
C ILE A 115 -11.74 -0.99 -8.49
N SER A 116 -12.18 -1.77 -9.47
CA SER A 116 -13.05 -2.94 -9.24
C SER A 116 -12.38 -3.99 -8.34
N VAL A 117 -11.10 -4.28 -8.55
CA VAL A 117 -10.33 -5.21 -7.69
C VAL A 117 -10.23 -4.68 -6.26
N VAL A 118 -9.97 -3.38 -6.09
CA VAL A 118 -9.91 -2.75 -4.76
C VAL A 118 -11.28 -2.73 -4.08
N ASN A 119 -12.36 -2.45 -4.81
CA ASN A 119 -13.71 -2.49 -4.26
C ASN A 119 -14.08 -3.90 -3.81
N ASN A 120 -13.77 -4.92 -4.62
CA ASN A 120 -13.98 -6.31 -4.24
C ASN A 120 -13.18 -6.69 -2.98
N LEU A 121 -11.92 -6.23 -2.86
CA LEU A 121 -11.12 -6.39 -1.65
C LEU A 121 -11.80 -5.80 -0.41
N ILE A 122 -12.38 -4.60 -0.54
CA ILE A 122 -13.08 -3.94 0.56
C ILE A 122 -14.34 -4.71 0.94
N GLU A 123 -15.12 -5.15 -0.05
CA GLU A 123 -16.34 -5.94 0.17
C GLU A 123 -16.06 -7.28 0.84
N THR A 124 -15.03 -8.01 0.38
CA THR A 124 -14.61 -9.30 0.95
C THR A 124 -14.05 -9.17 2.37
N ASN A 125 -13.53 -8.00 2.73
CA ASN A 125 -13.15 -7.66 4.11
C ASN A 125 -14.27 -6.96 4.89
N ASN A 126 -15.53 -7.04 4.43
CA ASN A 126 -16.71 -6.45 5.10
C ASN A 126 -16.60 -4.93 5.38
N GLY A 127 -15.83 -4.21 4.56
CA GLY A 127 -15.55 -2.80 4.76
C GLY A 127 -14.55 -2.50 5.90
N GLU A 128 -13.96 -3.52 6.52
CA GLU A 128 -12.93 -3.35 7.55
C GLU A 128 -11.65 -2.78 6.93
N ILE A 129 -11.02 -1.85 7.65
CA ILE A 129 -9.69 -1.33 7.29
C ILE A 129 -8.61 -2.16 7.97
N TYR A 130 -7.49 -2.33 7.30
CA TYR A 130 -6.27 -2.77 7.96
C TYR A 130 -5.87 -1.75 9.02
N THR A 131 -5.72 -2.19 10.26
CA THR A 131 -5.16 -1.39 11.35
C THR A 131 -4.32 -2.29 12.25
N ASN A 132 -3.38 -1.70 12.97
CA ASN A 132 -2.54 -2.36 13.96
C ASN A 132 -2.35 -1.44 15.18
N LYS A 133 -1.58 -1.91 16.17
CA LYS A 133 -1.31 -1.15 17.39
C LYS A 133 -0.73 0.23 17.09
N GLU A 134 0.23 0.33 16.16
CA GLU A 134 0.90 1.58 15.81
C GLU A 134 -0.06 2.57 15.13
N PHE A 135 -0.93 2.09 14.23
CA PHE A 135 -1.99 2.90 13.63
C PHE A 135 -2.96 3.44 14.68
N GLN A 136 -3.34 2.61 15.65
CA GLN A 136 -4.23 3.02 16.75
C GLN A 136 -3.57 4.06 17.67
N GLU A 137 -2.31 3.86 18.03
CA GLU A 137 -1.53 4.81 18.83
C GLU A 137 -1.39 6.17 18.12
N VAL A 138 -1.00 6.16 16.84
CA VAL A 138 -0.89 7.39 16.05
C VAL A 138 -2.25 8.07 15.90
N TYR A 139 -3.32 7.32 15.69
CA TYR A 139 -4.67 7.86 15.63
C TYR A 139 -5.10 8.54 16.94
N GLN A 140 -4.80 7.93 18.09
CA GLN A 140 -5.06 8.52 19.41
C GLN A 140 -4.24 9.79 19.63
N MET A 141 -2.96 9.79 19.25
CA MET A 141 -2.10 10.98 19.31
C MET A 141 -2.65 12.12 18.45
N LEU A 142 -3.07 11.83 17.22
CA LEU A 142 -3.67 12.82 16.32
C LEU A 142 -4.98 13.39 16.89
N GLN A 143 -5.84 12.55 17.48
CA GLN A 143 -7.06 13.02 18.14
C GLN A 143 -6.77 13.92 19.33
N LYS A 144 -5.78 13.57 20.16
CA LYS A 144 -5.39 14.37 21.32
C LYS A 144 -4.81 15.73 20.89
N ASP A 145 -3.85 15.73 19.96
CA ASP A 145 -3.24 16.97 19.47
C ASP A 145 -4.27 17.89 18.78
N ALA A 146 -5.28 17.32 18.10
CA ALA A 146 -6.37 18.10 17.51
C ALA A 146 -7.29 18.75 18.56
N ARG A 147 -7.61 18.02 19.64
CA ARG A 147 -8.40 18.53 20.78
C ARG A 147 -7.65 19.63 21.52
N ASP A 148 -6.37 19.41 21.85
CA ASP A 148 -5.55 20.38 22.60
C ASP A 148 -5.38 21.71 21.82
N LYS A 149 -5.42 21.65 20.48
CA LYS A 149 -5.31 22.81 19.59
C LYS A 149 -6.66 23.38 19.15
N ASN A 150 -7.79 22.90 19.67
CA ASN A 150 -9.16 23.28 19.27
C ASN A 150 -9.37 23.27 17.74
N LEU A 151 -8.78 22.30 17.05
CA LEU A 151 -8.89 22.21 15.59
C LEU A 151 -10.22 21.54 15.22
N THR A 152 -11.06 22.22 14.43
CA THR A 152 -12.22 21.55 13.81
C THR A 152 -11.75 20.68 12.64
N ARG A 153 -12.54 19.64 12.28
CA ARG A 153 -12.23 18.71 11.18
C ARG A 153 -12.16 19.39 9.80
N CYS A 154 -12.64 20.64 9.69
CA CYS A 154 -12.84 21.36 8.44
C CYS A 154 -12.37 22.82 8.55
N GLU A 155 -11.07 23.06 8.70
CA GLU A 155 -10.51 24.41 8.51
C GLU A 155 -9.67 24.40 7.24
N THR A 156 -10.17 25.09 6.21
CA THR A 156 -9.61 25.33 4.86
C THR A 156 -8.40 24.48 4.44
N ARG A 157 -8.52 23.80 3.29
CA ARG A 157 -7.57 22.80 2.74
C ARG A 157 -6.09 23.08 3.05
N GLU A 158 -5.59 24.30 2.83
CA GLU A 158 -4.19 24.69 3.11
C GLU A 158 -3.84 24.79 4.61
N GLY A 159 -4.76 25.33 5.42
CA GLY A 159 -4.64 25.40 6.87
C GLY A 159 -4.65 24.02 7.51
N TYR A 160 -5.53 23.13 7.07
CA TYR A 160 -5.52 21.72 7.47
C TYR A 160 -4.22 21.04 7.09
N PHE A 161 -3.75 21.13 5.84
CA PHE A 161 -2.50 20.51 5.43
C PHE A 161 -1.30 21.02 6.24
N ARG A 162 -1.22 22.32 6.54
CA ARG A 162 -0.16 22.89 7.37
C ARG A 162 -0.24 22.41 8.82
N LYS A 163 -1.41 22.50 9.45
CA LYS A 163 -1.64 22.06 10.84
C LYS A 163 -1.44 20.55 11.00
N ALA A 164 -1.92 19.77 10.04
CA ALA A 164 -1.65 18.35 9.93
C ALA A 164 -0.15 18.14 9.84
N LYS A 165 0.55 18.74 8.86
CA LYS A 165 2.01 18.62 8.68
C LYS A 165 2.81 18.99 9.93
N ASP A 166 2.41 20.02 10.68
CA ASP A 166 3.03 20.40 11.95
C ASP A 166 2.77 19.36 13.06
N ALA A 167 1.55 18.80 13.12
CA ALA A 167 1.23 17.68 14.01
C ALA A 167 2.01 16.40 13.63
N ILE A 168 2.10 16.08 12.33
CA ILE A 168 2.90 14.99 11.78
C ILE A 168 4.37 15.16 12.19
N ALA A 169 4.94 16.35 12.01
CA ALA A 169 6.32 16.63 12.38
C ALA A 169 6.57 16.53 13.89
N GLY A 170 5.60 16.94 14.71
CA GLY A 170 5.65 16.74 16.17
C GLY A 170 5.58 15.27 16.59
N ILE A 171 4.73 14.47 15.93
CA ILE A 171 4.59 13.03 16.20
C ILE A 171 5.82 12.25 15.71
N GLN A 172 6.37 12.57 14.53
CA GLN A 172 7.58 11.93 14.01
C GLN A 172 8.76 11.99 14.99
N LYS A 173 8.88 13.09 15.76
CA LYS A 173 9.92 13.25 16.78
C LYS A 173 9.68 12.42 18.05
N ARG A 174 8.45 11.93 18.27
CA ARG A 174 8.01 11.18 19.45
C ARG A 174 7.89 9.68 19.20
N LEU A 175 7.82 9.26 17.93
CA LEU A 175 7.76 7.83 17.58
C LEU A 175 9.12 7.17 17.88
N PRO A 176 9.16 6.10 18.69
CA PRO A 176 10.39 5.38 18.94
C PRO A 176 11.01 4.87 17.64
N ASN A 177 12.32 4.57 17.68
CA ASN A 177 12.91 3.77 16.61
C ASN A 177 12.27 2.39 16.67
N ILE A 178 11.59 2.03 15.59
CA ILE A 178 11.04 0.69 15.41
C ILE A 178 12.25 -0.12 14.96
N GLU A 179 12.84 -0.92 15.86
CA GLU A 179 14.04 -1.74 15.58
C GLU A 179 13.76 -2.86 14.57
#